data_AF-A0A7W0IRJ1-F1
#
_entry.id   AF-A0A7W0IRJ1-F1
#
_cell.length_a   1.000
_cell.length_b   1.000
_cell.length_c   1.000
_cell.angle_alpha   90.00
_cell.angle_beta   90.00
_cell.angle_gamma   90.00
#
_symmetry.space_group_name_H-M   'P 1'
#
loop_
_entity.id
_entity.type
_entity.pdbx_description
1 polymer ?
#
loop_
_entity_poly.entity_id
_entity_poly.type
_entity_poly.pdbx_seq_one_letter_code
_entity_poly.pdbx_strand_id
1 'polypeptide(L)'
;MSVITGVQYGNRKRRTVIFVVACCLLLNLSACSDNKGDEAPIGAIGPTQSAPEKKAEPQTQPVDSTQPSTVSPDGVCASLVTAKCVECHSMARVCEKLGKKSKSRWSRTINRMIDRGAKINSDEIAALLDCLDGKISKSDVVCQ
;
A
#
# COMPACT_ATOMS: atom_id res chain seq x y z
N MET A 1 17.90 -35.70 -44.28
CA MET A 1 18.21 -34.39 -43.68
C MET A 1 16.91 -33.86 -43.10
N SER A 2 16.62 -34.18 -41.83
CA SER A 2 16.87 -33.28 -40.68
C SER A 2 15.74 -32.24 -40.55
N VAL A 3 14.69 -32.54 -39.76
CA VAL A 3 14.37 -31.98 -38.42
C VAL A 3 13.96 -30.47 -38.49
N ILE A 4 12.94 -29.88 -37.83
CA ILE A 4 12.37 -30.00 -36.47
C ILE A 4 10.96 -29.38 -36.46
N THR A 5 10.05 -30.02 -35.72
CA THR A 5 8.78 -29.54 -35.16
C THR A 5 8.93 -28.31 -34.24
N GLY A 6 8.13 -27.25 -34.41
CA GLY A 6 8.15 -26.11 -33.50
C GLY A 6 6.82 -25.38 -33.34
N VAL A 7 6.30 -25.39 -32.10
CA VAL A 7 5.41 -24.39 -31.48
C VAL A 7 3.91 -24.44 -31.83
N GLN A 8 3.15 -25.30 -31.12
CA GLN A 8 1.81 -24.95 -30.63
C GLN A 8 1.54 -25.53 -29.24
N TYR A 9 2.32 -25.12 -28.24
CA TYR A 9 2.15 -25.50 -26.83
C TYR A 9 1.77 -24.29 -25.96
N GLY A 10 0.71 -23.55 -26.33
CA GLY A 10 0.29 -22.34 -25.60
C GLY A 10 -1.21 -22.18 -25.32
N ASN A 11 -2.10 -22.95 -25.96
CA ASN A 11 -3.54 -22.65 -25.96
C ASN A 11 -4.46 -23.70 -25.30
N ARG A 12 -3.89 -24.76 -24.70
CA ARG A 12 -4.66 -25.84 -24.07
C ARG A 12 -5.14 -25.48 -22.65
N LYS A 13 -4.33 -24.74 -21.88
CA LYS A 13 -4.67 -24.33 -20.49
C LYS A 13 -5.80 -23.29 -20.42
N ARG A 14 -5.89 -22.37 -21.40
CA ARG A 14 -6.95 -21.34 -21.45
C ARG A 14 -8.32 -21.94 -21.77
N ARG A 15 -8.38 -22.93 -22.66
CA ARG A 15 -9.63 -23.61 -23.02
C ARG A 15 -10.20 -24.47 -21.88
N THR A 16 -9.36 -25.18 -21.13
CA THR A 16 -9.82 -25.99 -19.98
C THR A 16 -10.34 -25.12 -18.82
N VAL A 17 -9.71 -23.98 -18.52
CA VAL A 17 -10.17 -23.07 -17.44
C VAL A 17 -11.51 -22.41 -17.78
N ILE A 18 -11.73 -22.03 -19.06
CA ILE A 18 -13.01 -21.45 -19.49
C ILE A 18 -14.16 -22.44 -19.35
N PHE A 19 -13.96 -23.72 -19.69
CA PHE A 19 -14.98 -24.77 -19.53
C PHE A 19 -15.33 -25.04 -18.04
N VAL A 20 -14.35 -24.99 -17.13
CA VAL A 20 -14.60 -25.21 -15.68
C VAL A 20 -15.32 -24.02 -15.04
N VAL A 21 -14.94 -22.78 -15.37
CA VAL A 21 -15.59 -21.56 -14.82
C VAL A 21 -17.02 -21.43 -15.33
N ALA A 22 -17.30 -21.79 -16.59
CA ALA A 22 -18.65 -21.78 -17.14
C ALA A 22 -19.57 -22.83 -16.46
N CYS A 23 -19.04 -24.01 -16.09
CA CYS A 23 -19.78 -25.02 -15.34
C CYS A 23 -20.09 -24.58 -13.89
N CYS A 24 -19.18 -23.84 -13.24
CA CYS A 24 -19.39 -23.33 -11.89
C CYS A 24 -20.42 -22.18 -11.82
N LEU A 25 -20.55 -21.39 -12.90
CA LEU A 25 -21.49 -20.26 -12.93
C LEU A 25 -22.96 -20.68 -13.13
N LEU A 26 -23.23 -21.92 -13.57
CA LEU A 26 -24.60 -22.39 -13.82
C LEU A 26 -25.23 -23.18 -12.67
N LEU A 27 -24.53 -23.43 -11.56
CA LEU A 27 -24.97 -24.43 -10.56
C LEU A 27 -25.35 -23.97 -9.16
N ASN A 28 -25.29 -22.70 -8.76
CA ASN A 28 -25.75 -22.35 -7.39
C ASN A 28 -26.46 -21.00 -7.30
N LEU A 29 -27.64 -20.96 -7.92
CA LEU A 29 -28.77 -20.16 -7.45
C LEU A 29 -29.44 -20.97 -6.31
N SER A 30 -29.15 -20.67 -5.04
CA SER A 30 -29.93 -21.22 -3.92
C SER A 30 -29.91 -20.33 -2.67
N ALA A 31 -31.12 -19.87 -2.34
CA ALA A 31 -31.66 -19.47 -1.05
C ALA A 31 -31.28 -18.10 -0.43
N CYS A 32 -32.29 -17.22 -0.45
CA CYS A 32 -32.52 -16.13 0.51
C CYS A 32 -32.92 -16.67 1.88
N SER A 33 -32.52 -15.98 2.97
CA SER A 33 -33.16 -15.85 4.31
C SER A 33 -32.07 -15.49 5.33
N ASP A 34 -32.20 -14.59 6.31
CA ASP A 34 -33.32 -13.78 6.78
C ASP A 34 -32.75 -12.57 7.56
N ASN A 35 -33.50 -11.47 7.56
CA ASN A 35 -33.25 -10.30 8.41
C ASN A 35 -33.75 -10.59 9.84
N LYS A 36 -32.93 -10.30 10.84
CA LYS A 36 -33.42 -10.08 12.21
C LYS A 36 -32.80 -8.79 12.75
N GLY A 37 -33.62 -7.74 12.75
CA GLY A 37 -33.35 -6.55 13.52
C GLY A 37 -33.68 -6.80 14.99
N ASP A 38 -32.98 -6.10 15.87
CA ASP A 38 -33.44 -5.77 17.22
C ASP A 38 -32.79 -4.43 17.64
N GLU A 39 -33.65 -3.57 18.17
CA GLU A 39 -33.50 -2.16 18.56
C GLU A 39 -32.66 -1.92 19.85
N ALA A 40 -31.93 -0.78 19.86
CA ALA A 40 -31.84 0.25 20.93
C ALA A 40 -31.33 -0.12 22.36
N PRO A 41 -30.82 0.83 23.20
CA PRO A 41 -31.12 2.26 23.19
C PRO A 41 -29.97 3.26 23.40
N ILE A 42 -30.42 4.49 23.21
CA ILE A 42 -29.83 5.81 23.41
C ILE A 42 -29.35 5.99 24.86
N GLY A 43 -28.15 6.56 25.02
CA GLY A 43 -27.64 7.11 26.27
C GLY A 43 -26.83 8.38 26.02
N ALA A 44 -27.47 9.54 26.17
CA ALA A 44 -26.82 10.83 26.46
C ALA A 44 -26.09 10.72 27.83
N ILE A 45 -25.07 11.48 28.23
CA ILE A 45 -24.79 12.93 28.19
C ILE A 45 -23.31 13.10 28.64
N GLY A 46 -22.64 14.21 28.25
CA GLY A 46 -21.19 14.49 28.43
C GLY A 46 -20.66 14.74 29.87
N PRO A 47 -19.48 15.37 30.06
CA PRO A 47 -19.18 16.69 29.48
C PRO A 47 -17.78 16.85 28.85
N THR A 48 -17.71 17.89 28.01
CA THR A 48 -16.56 18.72 27.68
C THR A 48 -15.50 18.84 28.78
N GLN A 49 -14.24 18.59 28.43
CA GLN A 49 -13.13 19.39 28.95
C GLN A 49 -12.23 19.82 27.80
N SER A 50 -12.18 21.13 27.65
CA SER A 50 -11.30 21.89 26.78
C SER A 50 -9.83 21.63 27.07
N ALA A 51 -9.03 21.72 26.01
CA ALA A 51 -7.59 21.83 26.01
C ALA A 51 -7.07 22.93 26.96
N PRO A 52 -5.78 22.83 27.33
CA PRO A 52 -4.88 23.96 27.23
C PRO A 52 -4.03 23.78 25.97
N GLU A 53 -4.32 24.65 25.01
CA GLU A 53 -3.41 25.08 23.96
C GLU A 53 -2.12 25.60 24.61
N LYS A 54 -1.06 24.79 24.60
CA LYS A 54 0.28 25.29 24.88
C LYS A 54 0.82 25.91 23.60
N LYS A 55 0.56 27.20 23.45
CA LYS A 55 1.25 28.07 22.48
C LYS A 55 2.66 28.38 22.98
N ALA A 56 3.65 27.83 22.27
CA ALA A 56 5.05 28.28 22.10
C ALA A 56 5.79 27.05 21.54
N GLU A 57 6.50 27.06 20.43
CA GLU A 57 7.07 28.10 19.56
C GLU A 57 7.52 27.36 18.28
N PRO A 58 7.62 28.03 17.12
CA PRO A 58 8.19 27.44 15.92
C PRO A 58 9.55 26.81 16.22
N GLN A 59 9.66 25.48 16.09
CA GLN A 59 10.95 24.82 16.12
C GLN A 59 11.64 25.11 14.79
N THR A 60 12.25 26.29 14.74
CA THR A 60 13.43 26.58 13.94
C THR A 60 14.53 25.65 14.43
N GLN A 61 14.53 24.42 13.94
CA GLN A 61 15.74 23.60 13.98
C GLN A 61 16.68 24.11 12.89
N PRO A 62 17.98 24.21 13.17
CA PRO A 62 18.96 24.78 12.25
C PRO A 62 18.91 24.06 10.91
N VAL A 63 18.57 24.81 9.88
CA VAL A 63 18.85 24.49 8.48
C VAL A 63 20.36 24.63 8.27
N ASP A 64 21.13 23.64 8.71
CA ASP A 64 22.51 23.41 8.25
C ASP A 64 22.83 21.92 8.45
N SER A 65 22.63 21.08 7.45
CA SER A 65 23.78 20.73 6.62
C SER A 65 23.34 20.45 5.19
N THR A 66 23.68 21.41 4.34
CA THR A 66 23.95 21.16 2.93
C THR A 66 25.12 20.16 2.85
N GLN A 67 24.83 18.94 2.41
CA GLN A 67 25.74 18.26 1.50
C GLN A 67 24.93 17.67 0.35
N PRO A 68 25.14 18.15 -0.89
CA PRO A 68 24.63 17.50 -2.08
C PRO A 68 25.47 16.24 -2.31
N SER A 69 25.23 15.22 -1.50
CA SER A 69 25.52 13.85 -1.90
C SER A 69 24.67 13.62 -3.14
N THR A 70 25.29 13.31 -4.26
CA THR A 70 24.64 12.77 -5.46
C THR A 70 23.48 11.87 -5.04
N VAL A 71 22.26 12.41 -5.08
CA VAL A 71 21.11 11.77 -4.44
C VAL A 71 20.70 10.64 -5.36
N SER A 72 21.25 9.46 -5.09
CA SER A 72 20.80 8.26 -5.77
C SER A 72 19.29 8.13 -5.54
N PRO A 73 18.50 7.73 -6.56
CA PRO A 73 17.08 7.47 -6.39
C PRO A 73 16.80 6.51 -5.21
N ASP A 74 17.73 5.60 -4.91
CA ASP A 74 17.70 4.70 -3.75
C ASP A 74 17.68 5.48 -2.43
N GLY A 75 18.53 6.51 -2.30
CA GLY A 75 18.64 7.33 -1.09
C GLY A 75 17.41 8.19 -0.87
N VAL A 76 16.86 8.79 -1.94
CA VAL A 76 15.59 9.52 -1.89
C VAL A 76 14.47 8.61 -1.39
N CYS A 77 14.42 7.36 -1.88
CA CYS A 77 13.41 6.43 -1.43
C CYS A 77 13.51 6.10 0.06
N ALA A 78 14.69 5.71 0.55
CA ALA A 78 14.86 5.36 1.96
C ALA A 78 14.51 6.53 2.90
N SER A 79 14.92 7.74 2.56
CA SER A 79 14.55 8.95 3.32
C SER A 79 13.05 9.16 3.35
N LEU A 80 12.37 9.03 2.20
CA LEU A 80 10.94 9.31 2.11
C LEU A 80 10.07 8.23 2.77
N VAL A 81 10.46 6.95 2.65
CA VAL A 81 9.80 5.85 3.38
C VAL A 81 10.00 6.04 4.89
N THR A 82 11.21 6.39 5.34
CA THR A 82 11.48 6.64 6.77
C THR A 82 10.63 7.80 7.29
N ALA A 83 10.59 8.91 6.55
CA ALA A 83 9.87 10.11 6.94
C ALA A 83 8.34 9.93 6.97
N LYS A 84 7.76 9.09 6.08
CA LYS A 84 6.29 9.01 5.93
C LYS A 84 5.66 7.73 6.48
N CYS A 85 6.39 6.62 6.49
CA CYS A 85 5.82 5.31 6.81
C CYS A 85 6.13 4.85 8.24
N VAL A 86 7.11 5.47 8.91
CA VAL A 86 7.59 5.07 10.24
C VAL A 86 7.05 5.95 11.38
N GLU A 87 6.36 7.04 11.06
CA GLU A 87 5.78 7.97 12.05
C GLU A 87 4.76 7.30 12.98
N CYS A 88 4.05 6.27 12.51
CA CYS A 88 2.98 5.62 13.28
C CYS A 88 3.23 4.14 13.60
N HIS A 89 4.11 3.45 12.87
CA HIS A 89 4.42 2.03 13.08
C HIS A 89 5.75 1.65 12.42
N SER A 90 6.36 0.55 12.85
CA SER A 90 7.71 0.17 12.42
C SER A 90 7.87 -0.10 10.92
N MET A 91 9.11 0.06 10.46
CA MET A 91 9.55 -0.19 9.07
C MET A 91 9.31 -1.65 8.62
N ALA A 92 9.24 -2.60 9.55
CA ALA A 92 8.99 -4.02 9.28
C ALA A 92 7.79 -4.25 8.36
N ARG A 93 6.71 -3.46 8.52
CA ARG A 93 5.49 -3.58 7.69
C ARG A 93 5.73 -3.26 6.22
N VAL A 94 6.66 -2.35 5.93
CA VAL A 94 7.06 -2.01 4.56
C VAL A 94 7.94 -3.14 4.02
N CYS A 95 8.97 -3.51 4.77
CA CYS A 95 9.96 -4.53 4.39
C CYS A 95 9.34 -5.91 4.12
N GLU A 96 8.38 -6.33 4.95
CA GLU A 96 7.64 -7.57 4.74
C GLU A 96 6.88 -7.63 3.42
N LYS A 97 6.56 -6.48 2.82
CA LYS A 97 5.73 -6.36 1.62
C LYS A 97 6.51 -5.91 0.38
N LEU A 98 7.75 -5.47 0.53
CA LEU A 98 8.65 -5.20 -0.60
C LEU A 98 8.81 -6.46 -1.46
N GLY A 99 8.79 -6.29 -2.78
CA GLY A 99 8.80 -7.39 -3.75
C GLY A 99 7.52 -8.24 -3.82
N LYS A 100 6.56 -8.06 -2.89
CA LYS A 100 5.31 -8.84 -2.82
C LYS A 100 4.07 -8.06 -3.27
N LYS A 101 4.17 -6.74 -3.37
CA LYS A 101 3.09 -5.85 -3.81
C LYS A 101 3.48 -5.17 -5.12
N SER A 102 2.53 -5.12 -6.05
CA SER A 102 2.63 -4.26 -7.23
C SER A 102 2.41 -2.78 -6.89
N LYS A 103 2.78 -1.87 -7.81
CA LYS A 103 2.49 -0.43 -7.72
C LYS A 103 1.07 -0.12 -7.29
N SER A 104 0.08 -0.77 -7.91
CA SER A 104 -1.34 -0.55 -7.60
C SER A 104 -1.72 -1.01 -6.18
N ARG A 105 -1.09 -2.07 -5.66
CA ARG A 105 -1.27 -2.52 -4.27
C ARG A 105 -0.57 -1.59 -3.28
N TRP A 106 0.56 -0.99 -3.66
CA TRP A 106 1.20 0.07 -2.89
C TRP A 106 0.37 1.34 -2.83
N SER A 107 -0.20 1.78 -3.95
CA SER A 107 -1.09 2.96 -3.99
C SER A 107 -2.27 2.82 -3.04
N ARG A 108 -2.93 1.66 -3.03
CA ARG A 108 -3.99 1.36 -2.05
C ARG A 108 -3.49 1.39 -0.61
N THR A 109 -2.25 0.97 -0.37
CA THR A 109 -1.66 1.02 0.98
C THR A 109 -1.43 2.47 1.41
N ILE A 110 -0.84 3.28 0.54
CA ILE A 110 -0.54 4.69 0.78
C ILE A 110 -1.83 5.48 1.03
N ASN A 111 -2.84 5.34 0.17
CA ASN A 111 -4.13 6.02 0.36
C ASN A 111 -4.77 5.65 1.71
N ARG A 112 -4.73 4.37 2.07
CA ARG A 112 -5.24 3.92 3.37
C ARG A 112 -4.44 4.48 4.57
N MET A 113 -3.17 4.85 4.40
CA MET A 113 -2.40 5.54 5.44
C MET A 113 -2.78 7.01 5.49
N ILE A 114 -3.01 7.65 4.35
CA ILE A 114 -3.52 9.02 4.26
C ILE A 114 -4.88 9.14 4.96
N ASP A 115 -5.79 8.19 4.70
CA ASP A 115 -7.10 8.11 5.38
C ASP A 115 -6.97 7.97 6.91
N ARG A 116 -5.81 7.53 7.41
CA ARG A 116 -5.49 7.37 8.84
C ARG A 116 -4.63 8.49 9.39
N GLY A 117 -4.38 9.54 8.62
CA GLY A 117 -3.67 10.74 9.05
C GLY A 117 -2.24 10.89 8.57
N ALA A 118 -1.73 9.99 7.71
CA ALA A 118 -0.41 10.18 7.10
C ALA A 118 -0.43 11.39 6.14
N LYS A 119 0.52 12.31 6.32
CA LYS A 119 0.61 13.54 5.51
C LYS A 119 1.54 13.30 4.32
N ILE A 120 0.98 12.82 3.23
CA ILE A 120 1.71 12.50 1.98
C ILE A 120 1.06 13.25 0.83
N ASN A 121 1.83 14.08 0.12
CA ASN A 121 1.33 14.86 -1.02
C ASN A 121 1.43 14.08 -2.36
N SER A 122 0.89 14.64 -3.45
CA SER A 122 0.85 13.97 -4.76
C SER A 122 2.22 13.57 -5.31
N ASP A 123 3.23 14.41 -5.11
CA ASP A 123 4.57 14.21 -5.65
C ASP A 123 5.30 13.12 -4.84
N GLU A 124 5.13 13.15 -3.53
CA GLU A 124 5.60 12.10 -2.61
C GLU A 124 4.93 10.76 -2.90
N ILE A 125 3.62 10.73 -3.22
CA ILE A 125 2.93 9.51 -3.65
C ILE A 125 3.57 8.97 -4.92
N ALA A 126 3.82 9.81 -5.93
CA ALA A 126 4.44 9.37 -7.17
C ALA A 126 5.84 8.77 -6.93
N ALA A 127 6.65 9.43 -6.10
CA ALA A 127 7.98 8.96 -5.72
C ALA A 127 7.94 7.63 -4.94
N LEU A 128 7.04 7.49 -3.95
CA LEU A 128 6.83 6.25 -3.22
C LEU A 128 6.42 5.11 -4.13
N LEU A 129 5.51 5.37 -5.07
CA LEU A 129 5.03 4.35 -5.98
C LEU A 129 6.07 3.90 -6.97
N ASP A 130 6.96 4.79 -7.42
CA ASP A 130 8.06 4.39 -8.28
C ASP A 130 9.11 3.57 -7.52
N CYS A 131 9.40 3.96 -6.28
CA CYS A 131 10.30 3.19 -5.44
C CYS A 131 9.76 1.80 -5.07
N LEU A 132 8.55 1.73 -4.52
CA LEU A 132 8.03 0.52 -3.89
C LEU A 132 7.61 -0.57 -4.89
N ASP A 133 7.40 -0.22 -6.17
CA ASP A 133 7.08 -1.16 -7.26
C ASP A 133 8.28 -2.01 -7.72
N GLY A 134 9.45 -1.84 -7.09
CA GLY A 134 10.63 -2.66 -7.37
C GLY A 134 11.38 -2.26 -8.65
N LYS A 135 11.11 -1.07 -9.19
CA LYS A 135 11.95 -0.45 -10.24
C LYS A 135 13.31 -0.01 -9.71
N ILE A 136 13.36 0.29 -8.41
CA ILE A 136 14.59 0.62 -7.70
C ILE A 136 15.09 -0.67 -7.05
N SER A 137 16.24 -1.17 -7.52
CA SER A 137 16.94 -2.25 -6.86
C SER A 137 17.13 -1.88 -5.38
N LYS A 138 16.90 -2.82 -4.47
CA LYS A 138 17.26 -2.76 -3.03
C LYS A 138 16.09 -2.48 -2.08
N SER A 139 15.44 -3.58 -1.71
CA SER A 139 15.04 -3.82 -0.32
C SER A 139 16.16 -3.43 0.66
N ASP A 140 17.41 -3.68 0.27
CA ASP A 140 18.57 -3.54 1.14
C ASP A 140 18.93 -2.09 1.46
N VAL A 141 18.32 -1.07 0.86
CA VAL A 141 18.56 0.34 1.26
C VAL A 141 17.40 0.87 2.10
N VAL A 142 16.18 0.38 1.86
CA VAL A 142 14.99 0.75 2.63
C VAL A 142 14.85 -0.05 3.92
N CYS A 143 15.40 -1.27 3.96
CA CYS A 143 15.20 -2.27 5.02
C CYS A 143 16.49 -2.77 5.66
N GLN A 144 17.43 -1.85 5.91
CA GLN A 144 18.63 -2.13 6.71
C GLN A 144 18.32 -2.21 8.20
#